data_AF-A0AAD9XIP3-F1
#
_entry.id   AF-A0AAD9XIP3-F1
#
_cell.length_a   1.000
_cell.length_b   1.000
_cell.length_c   1.000
_cell.angle_alpha   90.00
_cell.angle_beta   90.00
_cell.angle_gamma   90.00
#
_symmetry.space_group_name_H-M   'P 1'
#
loop_
_entity.id
_entity.type
_entity.pdbx_description
1 polymer ?
#
loop_
_entity_poly.entity_id
_entity_poly.type
_entity_poly.pdbx_seq_one_letter_code
_entity_poly.pdbx_strand_id
1 'polypeptide(L)' 'MRNCVDDLLILHRFDLRGSPARAPVIRSVIWSPPAPGWTKVNTDGAVLSSPGAGGCGGIFRNCRAFVKGCFAVPLDHVFA' A
#
# COMPACT_ATOMS: atom_id res chain seq x y z
N MET A 1 12.19 16.39 -7.93
CA MET A 1 11.03 16.74 -8.79
C MET A 1 9.80 16.21 -8.09
N ARG A 2 8.91 17.09 -7.63
CA ARG A 2 7.66 16.77 -6.94
C ARG A 2 6.53 16.43 -7.93
N ASN A 3 6.79 16.50 -9.25
CA ASN A 3 5.79 16.36 -10.31
C ASN A 3 4.64 17.39 -10.14
N CYS A 4 4.96 18.60 -9.68
CA CYS A 4 4.00 19.70 -9.61
C CYS A 4 3.95 20.50 -10.92
N VAL A 5 2.96 21.40 -11.04
CA VAL A 5 2.81 22.27 -12.22
C VAL A 5 4.09 23.10 -12.46
N ASP A 6 4.73 23.59 -11.41
CA ASP A 6 5.98 24.37 -11.52
C ASP A 6 7.11 23.55 -12.16
N ASP A 7 7.28 22.29 -11.74
CA ASP A 7 8.27 21.38 -12.34
C ASP A 7 7.97 21.16 -13.84
N LEU A 8 6.69 21.03 -14.21
CA LEU A 8 6.28 20.85 -15.61
C LEU A 8 6.53 22.11 -16.45
N LEU A 9 6.30 23.30 -15.88
CA LEU A 9 6.58 24.58 -16.54
C LEU A 9 8.08 24.79 -16.78
N ILE A 10 8.93 24.36 -15.84
CA ILE A 10 10.38 24.39 -15.99
C ILE A 10 10.82 23.44 -17.12
N LEU A 11 10.33 22.20 -17.13
CA LEU A 11 10.65 21.24 -18.19
C LEU A 11 10.22 21.74 -19.58
N HIS A 12 9.04 22.36 -19.67
CA HIS A 12 8.55 22.97 -20.90
C HIS A 12 9.44 24.12 -21.38
N ARG A 13 9.93 24.97 -20.47
CA ARG A 13 10.87 26.07 -20.80
C ARG A 13 12.19 25.60 -21.39
N PHE A 14 12.66 24.41 -20.99
CA PHE A 14 13.91 23.82 -21.48
C PHE A 14 13.71 22.92 -22.72
N ASP A 15 12.51 22.89 -23.30
CA ASP A 15 12.15 22.07 -24.46
C ASP A 15 12.50 20.58 -24.28
N LEU A 16 12.47 20.12 -23.02
CA LEU A 16 12.72 18.73 -22.68
C LEU A 16 11.48 17.91 -23.02
N ARG A 17 11.64 16.93 -23.92
CA ARG A 17 10.58 15.97 -24.21
C ARG A 17 10.30 15.13 -22.96
N GLY A 18 9.15 15.37 -22.34
CA GLY A 18 8.69 14.58 -21.21
C GLY A 18 8.40 13.14 -21.60
N SER A 19 8.77 12.19 -20.75
CA SER A 19 8.32 10.80 -20.80
C SER A 19 7.42 10.54 -19.58
N PRO A 20 6.16 11.04 -19.58
CA PRO A 20 5.29 10.88 -18.44
C PRO A 20 5.02 9.39 -18.19
N ALA A 21 5.01 9.01 -16.92
CA ALA A 21 4.56 7.67 -16.54
C ALA A 21 3.13 7.45 -17.05
N ARG A 22 2.81 6.21 -17.45
CA ARG A 22 1.45 5.86 -17.82
C ARG A 22 0.52 6.13 -16.64
N ALA A 23 -0.61 6.77 -16.91
CA ALA A 23 -1.63 7.02 -15.90
C ALA A 23 -2.01 5.68 -15.22
N PRO A 24 -2.19 5.65 -13.89
CA PRO A 24 -2.61 4.45 -13.21
C PRO A 24 -3.94 3.94 -13.77
N VAL A 25 -4.04 2.65 -14.03
CA VAL A 25 -5.32 2.02 -14.37
C VAL A 25 -6.08 1.77 -13.08
N ILE A 26 -7.13 2.55 -12.84
CA ILE A 26 -8.02 2.34 -11.70
C ILE A 26 -8.92 1.14 -12.02
N ARG A 27 -8.71 0.02 -11.31
CA ARG A 27 -9.60 -1.14 -11.38
C ARG A 27 -10.54 -1.14 -10.18
N SER A 28 -11.84 -1.23 -10.45
CA SER A 28 -12.81 -1.47 -9.39
C SER A 28 -12.58 -2.85 -8.79
N VAL A 29 -12.38 -2.91 -7.48
CA VAL A 29 -12.31 -4.14 -6.71
C VAL A 29 -13.55 -4.19 -5.82
N ILE A 30 -14.56 -4.95 -6.25
CA ILE A 30 -15.75 -5.20 -5.43
C ILE A 30 -15.37 -6.20 -4.35
N TRP A 31 -15.45 -5.78 -3.10
CA TRP A 31 -15.21 -6.66 -1.95
C TRP A 31 -16.47 -7.48 -1.65
N SER A 32 -16.39 -8.81 -1.78
CA SER A 32 -17.42 -9.74 -1.31
C SER A 32 -17.01 -10.39 0.02
N PRO A 33 -17.94 -10.64 0.95
CA PRO A 33 -17.62 -11.38 2.16
C PRO A 33 -17.15 -12.80 1.79
N PRO A 34 -16.20 -13.38 2.55
CA PRO A 34 -15.78 -14.76 2.33
C PRO A 34 -16.96 -15.71 2.61
N ALA A 35 -16.90 -16.92 2.04
CA ALA A 35 -17.94 -17.92 2.23
C ALA A 35 -18.16 -18.23 3.74
N PRO A 36 -19.38 -18.64 4.15
CA PRO A 36 -19.64 -19.07 5.52
C PRO A 36 -18.62 -20.14 5.98
N GLY A 37 -18.15 -20.00 7.23
CA GLY A 37 -17.09 -20.87 7.79
C GLY A 37 -15.66 -20.40 7.52
N TRP A 38 -15.44 -19.52 6.53
CA TRP A 38 -14.11 -18.98 6.26
C TRP A 38 -13.77 -17.79 7.15
N THR A 39 -12.47 -17.69 7.49
CA THR A 39 -11.89 -16.53 8.16
C THR A 39 -11.05 -15.75 7.16
N LYS A 40 -11.38 -14.47 6.99
CA LYS A 40 -10.57 -13.50 6.26
C LYS A 40 -9.42 -13.04 7.15
N VAL A 41 -8.21 -13.06 6.60
CA VAL A 41 -7.00 -12.54 7.24
C VAL A 41 -6.47 -11.40 6.39
N ASN A 42 -6.41 -10.20 6.96
CA ASN A 42 -5.70 -9.09 6.36
C ASN A 42 -4.42 -8.87 7.15
N THR A 43 -3.26 -8.86 6.49
CA THR A 43 -1.97 -8.54 7.10
C THR A 43 -1.33 -7.36 6.38
N ASP A 44 -0.62 -6.52 7.10
CA ASP A 44 0.20 -5.46 6.55
C ASP A 44 1.52 -5.31 7.32
N GLY A 45 2.39 -4.46 6.81
CA GLY A 45 3.63 -4.12 7.48
C GLY A 45 4.15 -2.78 7.01
N ALA A 46 4.98 -2.17 7.85
CA ALA A 46 5.64 -0.91 7.59
C ALA A 46 7.09 -0.97 8.05
N VAL A 47 7.96 -0.27 7.33
CA VAL A 47 9.39 -0.16 7.61
C VAL A 47 9.76 1.32 7.58
N LEU A 48 10.48 1.80 8.59
CA LEU A 48 10.88 3.21 8.71
C LEU A 48 11.98 3.59 7.72
N SER A 49 12.94 2.69 7.51
CA SER A 49 14.02 2.78 6.52
C SER A 49 14.44 1.37 6.13
N SER A 50 14.91 1.14 4.91
CA SER A 50 15.42 -0.18 4.51
C SER A 50 16.92 -0.08 4.23
N PRO A 51 17.79 -0.61 5.11
CA PRO A 51 17.50 -1.33 6.36
C PRO A 51 17.04 -0.42 7.51
N GLY A 52 16.27 -0.96 8.45
CA GLY A 52 15.71 -0.20 9.57
C GLY A 52 14.59 -0.95 10.31
N ALA A 53 14.00 -0.28 11.31
CA ALA A 53 12.96 -0.86 12.14
C ALA A 53 11.69 -1.12 11.33
N GLY A 54 11.21 -2.36 11.38
CA GLY A 54 9.94 -2.77 10.79
C GLY A 54 8.94 -3.29 11.82
N GLY A 55 7.68 -3.29 11.43
CA GLY A 55 6.61 -3.95 12.16
C GLY A 55 5.58 -4.52 11.21
N CYS A 56 4.84 -5.53 11.66
CA CYS A 56 3.71 -6.07 10.93
C CYS A 56 2.49 -6.21 11.83
N GLY A 57 1.33 -6.25 11.19
CA GLY A 57 0.06 -6.44 11.87
C GLY A 57 -0.88 -7.31 11.07
N GLY A 58 -1.95 -7.73 11.72
CA GLY A 58 -3.02 -8.42 11.02
C GLY A 58 -4.31 -8.49 11.81
N ILE A 59 -5.40 -8.71 11.08
CA ILE A 59 -6.75 -8.81 11.62
C ILE A 59 -7.51 -9.98 10.98
N PHE A 60 -8.13 -10.77 11.84
CA PHE A 60 -8.95 -11.92 11.47
C PHE A 60 -10.42 -11.51 11.54
N ARG A 61 -11.18 -11.75 10.48
CA ARG A 61 -12.63 -11.48 10.43
C ARG A 61 -13.39 -12.67 9.89
N ASN A 62 -14.59 -12.94 10.40
CA ASN A 62 -15.46 -13.94 9.79
C ASN A 62 -16.22 -13.39 8.57
N CYS A 63 -17.00 -14.24 7.91
CA CYS A 63 -17.90 -13.89 6.81
C CYS A 63 -18.94 -12.79 7.13
N ARG A 64 -19.20 -12.51 8.40
CA ARG A 64 -20.09 -11.44 8.87
C ARG A 64 -19.33 -10.15 9.25
N ALA A 65 -18.04 -10.08 8.87
CA ALA A 65 -17.12 -9.00 9.22
C ALA A 65 -16.82 -8.83 10.72
N PHE A 66 -17.28 -9.73 11.59
CA PHE A 66 -16.92 -9.71 13.02
C PHE A 66 -15.45 -10.04 13.20
N VAL A 67 -14.78 -9.23 14.03
CA VAL A 67 -13.39 -9.43 14.40
C VAL A 67 -13.29 -10.69 15.26
N LYS A 68 -12.39 -11.59 14.84
CA LYS A 68 -12.06 -12.82 15.56
C LYS A 68 -10.76 -12.68 16.36
N GLY A 69 -9.90 -11.73 15.99
CA GLY A 69 -8.66 -11.41 16.67
C GLY A 69 -7.80 -10.46 15.84
N CYS A 70 -6.72 -9.96 16.45
CA CYS A 70 -5.72 -9.12 15.80
C CYS A 70 -4.35 -9.29 16.45
N PHE A 71 -3.29 -8.95 15.71
CA PHE A 71 -1.92 -8.87 16.23
C PHE A 71 -1.19 -7.65 15.68
N ALA A 72 -0.18 -7.20 16.42
CA ALA A 72 0.81 -6.22 16.01
C ALA A 72 2.15 -6.67 16.60
N VAL A 73 3.16 -6.85 15.75
CA VAL A 73 4.44 -7.46 16.13
C VAL A 73 5.59 -6.61 15.57
N PRO A 74 6.56 -6.18 16.40
CA PRO A 74 7.80 -5.59 15.91
C PRO A 74 8.64 -6.68 15.22
N LEU A 75 9.23 -6.35 14.07
CA LEU A 75 10.04 -7.27 13.26
C LEU A 75 11.55 -6.96 13.30
N ASP A 76 11.96 -6.02 14.17
CA ASP A 76 13.34 -5.54 14.31
C ASP A 76 13.97 -5.08 12.98
N HIS A 77 15.29 -5.23 12.80
CA HIS A 77 16.02 -4.83 11.59
C HIS A 77 15.59 -5.69 10.40
N VAL A 78 14.62 -5.20 9.64
CA VAL A 78 14.18 -5.84 8.39
C VAL A 78 15.21 -5.55 7.32
N PHE A 79 15.97 -6.57 6.92
CA PHE A 79 16.79 -6.55 5.71
C PHE A 79 15.88 -6.95 4.55
N ALA A 80 15.70 -6.05 3.59
CA ALA A 80 15.01 -6.33 2.33
C ALA A 80 15.85 -7.20 1.40
#